data_AF-A0AAN8DWZ5-F1
#
_entry.id   AF-A0AAN8DWZ5-F1
#
_cell.length_a   1.000
_cell.length_b   1.000
_cell.length_c   1.000
_cell.angle_alpha   90.00
_cell.angle_beta   90.00
_cell.angle_gamma   90.00
#
_symmetry.space_group_name_H-M   'P 1'
#
loop_
_entity.id
_entity.type
_entity.pdbx_description
1 polymer ?
#
loop_
_entity_poly.entity_id
_entity_poly.type
_entity_poly.pdbx_seq_one_letter_code
_entity_poly.pdbx_strand_id
1 'polypeptide(L)'
;MNILLTSSLLGVAAVVLQAATAAETLKVSVYVWPPGSNVYLGECVLLQCSVESNSSFVWSYGWLKHSPHADTPTPNPRHLVLGDSYSITAVTREDAGSYQCQARRCDSNSSSVEFLSQTATLSVSELPSASLLTLTPSTRQFFREERFTVQCPVSQTNSSGWRLKHFPPISGVRPRVSNTDPYSLPGGAVCAGRSDRCEFTADSGNSGLYWCQGAEGRSNAVYITVSYGAIILKTPAFPVFEGDKVVLVCQYWVSNHSKTTFFKNGAENFTSPGSDRVIKMTLENVTQEDEGFYKCASQDSKMESPEAWLPVSPHRGNFTSTDERAASNSGSGKWVIVSCGVLLLFLVPVTVWLLHHYRFCTCRCWPFSKERLQAVELPATKQDVTEVQWDLSWMEMSNLLDKQLFPGT
;
A
#
# COMPACT_ATOMS: atom_id res chain seq x y z
N MET A 1 77.25 17.27 -29.79
CA MET A 1 78.07 16.24 -29.13
C MET A 1 77.43 15.94 -27.78
N ASN A 2 76.84 14.75 -27.65
CA ASN A 2 76.69 13.86 -26.48
C ASN A 2 76.53 14.47 -25.05
N ILE A 3 75.74 13.96 -24.09
CA ILE A 3 74.89 12.77 -23.87
C ILE A 3 74.17 13.01 -22.50
N LEU A 4 72.90 12.58 -22.39
CA LEU A 4 72.16 11.94 -21.26
C LEU A 4 72.71 12.04 -19.79
N LEU A 5 71.98 12.04 -18.66
CA LEU A 5 70.73 11.35 -18.25
C LEU A 5 70.40 11.69 -16.75
N THR A 6 69.16 11.45 -16.34
CA THR A 6 68.61 11.13 -14.97
C THR A 6 67.94 12.20 -14.08
N SER A 7 66.63 11.96 -13.88
CA SER A 7 65.78 12.03 -12.68
C SER A 7 65.87 13.22 -11.69
N SER A 8 64.73 13.87 -11.45
CA SER A 8 64.01 13.72 -10.17
C SER A 8 62.62 14.32 -10.31
N LEU A 9 61.61 13.52 -9.96
CA LEU A 9 60.23 13.94 -9.77
C LEU A 9 60.14 15.04 -8.72
N LEU A 10 59.26 16.03 -8.93
CA LEU A 10 58.23 16.49 -7.98
C LEU A 10 57.72 17.88 -8.40
N GLY A 11 56.39 18.00 -8.51
CA GLY A 11 55.74 19.30 -8.32
C GLY A 11 55.00 19.91 -9.50
N VAL A 12 54.44 19.12 -10.42
CA VAL A 12 53.30 19.63 -11.21
C VAL A 12 52.04 19.12 -10.54
N ALA A 13 51.49 19.93 -9.63
CA ALA A 13 50.14 19.72 -9.12
C ALA A 13 49.17 19.91 -10.28
N ALA A 14 48.91 18.83 -11.02
CA ALA A 14 47.77 18.74 -11.90
C ALA A 14 46.53 18.77 -11.01
N VAL A 15 45.95 19.96 -10.85
CA VAL A 15 44.61 20.13 -10.30
C VAL A 15 43.66 19.57 -11.34
N VAL A 16 43.48 18.24 -11.28
CA VAL A 16 42.39 17.57 -11.97
C VAL A 16 41.13 17.99 -11.21
N LEU A 17 40.40 18.98 -11.71
CA LEU A 17 39.00 19.15 -11.37
C LEU A 17 38.28 17.89 -11.86
N GLN A 18 38.20 16.87 -11.02
CA GLN A 18 37.12 15.91 -11.10
C GLN A 18 35.85 16.68 -10.79
N ALA A 19 35.20 17.19 -11.83
CA ALA A 19 33.76 17.37 -11.78
C ALA A 19 33.19 15.96 -11.59
N ALA A 20 33.04 15.55 -10.33
CA ALA A 20 32.18 14.44 -10.00
C ALA A 20 30.81 14.82 -10.56
N THR A 21 30.43 14.18 -11.66
CA THR A 21 29.04 14.21 -12.12
C THR A 21 28.25 13.60 -10.99
N ALA A 22 27.67 14.45 -10.13
CA ALA A 22 26.77 13.98 -9.10
C ALA A 22 25.70 13.19 -9.83
N ALA A 23 25.65 11.87 -9.61
CA ALA A 23 24.57 11.04 -10.10
C ALA A 23 23.29 11.66 -9.54
N GLU A 24 22.46 12.21 -10.42
CA GLU A 24 21.19 12.81 -10.05
C GLU A 24 20.35 11.71 -9.37
N THR A 25 20.18 11.78 -8.05
CA THR A 25 19.42 10.78 -7.30
C THR A 25 17.98 11.27 -7.18
N LEU A 26 17.16 10.96 -8.19
CA LEU A 26 15.74 11.27 -8.16
C LEU A 26 15.01 10.33 -7.19
N LYS A 27 14.08 10.89 -6.41
CA LYS A 27 13.26 10.12 -5.49
C LYS A 27 12.01 9.63 -6.20
N VAL A 28 11.89 8.31 -6.35
CA VAL A 28 10.71 7.65 -6.91
C VAL A 28 9.93 6.95 -5.79
N SER A 29 8.65 7.24 -5.67
CA SER A 29 7.77 6.73 -4.60
C SER A 29 6.53 6.06 -5.19
N VAL A 30 6.03 5.03 -4.50
CA VAL A 30 4.77 4.35 -4.83
C VAL A 30 3.76 4.61 -3.72
N TYR A 31 2.58 5.10 -4.09
CA TYR A 31 1.46 5.34 -3.19
C TYR A 31 0.36 4.31 -3.44
N VAL A 32 -0.17 3.71 -2.37
CA VAL A 32 -1.24 2.70 -2.45
C VAL A 32 -2.54 3.31 -1.95
N TRP A 33 -3.60 3.14 -2.74
CA TRP A 33 -4.96 3.59 -2.47
C TRP A 33 -5.93 2.41 -2.48
N PRO A 34 -6.88 2.32 -1.54
CA PRO A 34 -7.11 3.24 -0.43
C PRO A 34 -5.96 3.18 0.61
N PRO A 35 -5.70 4.26 1.36
CA PRO A 35 -4.57 4.32 2.29
C PRO A 35 -4.88 3.47 3.53
N GLY A 36 -3.99 2.55 3.88
CA GLY A 36 -4.18 1.70 5.06
C GLY A 36 -3.23 0.52 5.08
N SER A 37 -3.22 -0.22 6.19
CA SER A 37 -2.30 -1.35 6.40
C SER A 37 -2.76 -2.66 5.79
N ASN A 38 -4.03 -2.78 5.37
CA ASN A 38 -4.60 -3.99 4.79
C ASN A 38 -5.59 -3.65 3.68
N VAL A 39 -5.67 -4.50 2.67
CA VAL A 39 -6.66 -4.47 1.57
C VAL A 39 -7.51 -5.72 1.64
N TYR A 40 -8.81 -5.58 1.41
CA TYR A 40 -9.75 -6.68 1.59
C TYR A 40 -10.11 -7.36 0.27
N LEU A 41 -10.51 -8.63 0.35
CA LEU A 41 -10.91 -9.41 -0.82
C LEU A 41 -12.06 -8.73 -1.59
N GLY A 42 -11.91 -8.65 -2.91
CA GLY A 42 -12.86 -8.03 -3.84
C GLY A 42 -12.87 -6.49 -3.85
N GLU A 43 -12.02 -5.84 -3.04
CA GLU A 43 -11.77 -4.39 -3.13
C GLU A 43 -11.04 -4.02 -4.41
N CYS A 44 -11.12 -2.73 -4.77
CA CYS A 44 -10.25 -2.13 -5.77
C CYS A 44 -9.05 -1.46 -5.11
N VAL A 45 -7.86 -1.67 -5.67
CA VAL A 45 -6.61 -1.02 -5.27
C VAL A 45 -6.01 -0.27 -6.45
N LEU A 46 -5.42 0.88 -6.15
CA LEU A 46 -4.65 1.69 -7.08
C LEU A 46 -3.27 1.98 -6.49
N LEU A 47 -2.22 1.56 -7.20
CA LEU A 47 -0.85 1.96 -6.93
C LEU A 47 -0.47 3.07 -7.92
N GLN A 48 0.05 4.18 -7.39
CA GLN A 48 0.48 5.32 -8.19
C GLN A 48 1.96 5.57 -7.98
N CYS A 49 2.70 5.67 -9.07
CA CYS A 49 4.11 6.02 -9.10
C CYS A 49 4.29 7.52 -9.22
N SER A 50 5.19 8.08 -8.43
CA SER A 50 5.51 9.51 -8.45
C SER A 50 7.01 9.71 -8.45
N VAL A 51 7.47 10.57 -9.36
CA VAL A 51 8.88 10.98 -9.48
C VAL A 51 8.98 12.43 -9.03
N GLU A 52 9.77 12.67 -7.98
CA GLU A 52 10.07 14.02 -7.52
C GLU A 52 11.22 14.58 -8.37
N SER A 53 10.88 15.40 -9.36
CA SER A 53 11.84 16.01 -10.29
C SER A 53 11.48 17.47 -10.56
N ASN A 54 12.51 18.31 -10.61
CA ASN A 54 12.38 19.75 -10.90
C ASN A 54 12.27 20.04 -12.40
N SER A 55 12.26 19.00 -13.23
CA SER A 55 12.32 19.09 -14.69
C SER A 55 11.05 18.56 -15.33
N SER A 56 10.66 19.14 -16.47
CA SER A 56 9.49 18.75 -17.25
C SER A 56 9.76 17.58 -18.20
N PHE A 57 10.57 16.60 -17.77
CA PHE A 57 10.88 15.44 -18.61
C PHE A 57 9.67 14.51 -18.76
N VAL A 58 9.55 13.89 -19.92
CA VAL A 58 8.57 12.83 -20.16
C VAL A 58 9.12 11.52 -19.61
N TRP A 59 8.40 10.96 -18.64
CA TRP A 59 8.76 9.70 -17.99
C TRP A 59 7.99 8.54 -18.62
N SER A 60 8.69 7.43 -18.82
CA SER A 60 8.09 6.13 -19.09
C SER A 60 8.12 5.29 -17.82
N TYR A 61 7.08 4.48 -17.59
CA TYR A 61 6.90 3.76 -16.34
C TYR A 61 6.78 2.26 -16.61
N GLY A 62 7.40 1.46 -15.73
CA GLY A 62 7.28 0.01 -15.67
C GLY A 62 6.92 -0.41 -14.24
N TRP A 63 6.27 -1.56 -14.10
CA TRP A 63 5.83 -2.09 -12.81
C TRP A 63 6.34 -3.52 -12.63
N LEU A 64 6.94 -3.77 -11.47
CA LEU A 64 7.46 -5.08 -11.09
C LEU A 64 6.69 -5.56 -9.86
N LYS A 65 6.12 -6.76 -9.97
CA LYS A 65 5.52 -7.48 -8.85
C LYS A 65 6.44 -8.61 -8.44
N HIS A 66 6.94 -8.53 -7.21
CA HIS A 66 7.69 -9.61 -6.56
C HIS A 66 6.70 -10.44 -5.73
N SER A 67 6.42 -11.66 -6.20
CA SER A 67 5.59 -12.63 -5.50
C SER A 67 6.43 -13.87 -5.15
N PRO A 68 6.30 -14.44 -3.93
CA PRO A 68 6.98 -15.68 -3.56
C PRO A 68 6.50 -16.92 -4.33
N HIS A 69 5.39 -16.82 -5.08
CA HIS A 69 4.79 -17.91 -5.86
C HIS A 69 4.76 -17.63 -7.38
N ALA A 70 5.70 -16.83 -7.88
CA ALA A 70 5.70 -16.40 -9.28
C ALA A 70 6.08 -17.53 -10.26
N ASP A 71 5.08 -18.25 -10.76
CA ASP A 71 5.09 -18.68 -12.16
C ASP A 71 4.82 -17.44 -13.05
N THR A 72 5.39 -17.45 -14.25
CA THR A 72 5.38 -16.41 -15.31
C THR A 72 4.26 -15.35 -15.25
N PRO A 73 4.55 -14.05 -15.57
CA PRO A 73 3.55 -12.98 -15.60
C PRO A 73 2.53 -13.21 -16.71
N THR A 74 1.48 -13.97 -16.41
CA THR A 74 0.30 -14.05 -17.25
C THR A 74 -0.45 -12.73 -17.11
N PRO A 75 -0.94 -12.13 -18.22
CA PRO A 75 -1.80 -10.97 -18.15
C PRO A 75 -3.07 -11.34 -17.38
N ASN A 76 -3.20 -10.86 -16.14
CA ASN A 76 -4.42 -11.04 -15.38
C ASN A 76 -5.41 -9.94 -15.79
N PRO A 77 -6.59 -10.29 -16.36
CA PRO A 77 -7.55 -9.29 -16.81
C PRO A 77 -8.09 -8.38 -15.69
N ARG A 78 -7.90 -8.75 -14.40
CA ARG A 78 -8.26 -7.88 -13.25
C ARG A 78 -7.26 -6.73 -13.07
N HIS A 79 -6.05 -6.86 -13.61
CA HIS A 79 -4.97 -5.89 -13.48
C HIS A 79 -4.92 -4.98 -14.70
N LEU A 80 -4.90 -3.68 -14.46
CA LEU A 80 -4.81 -2.66 -15.50
C LEU A 80 -3.66 -1.71 -15.20
N VAL A 81 -2.69 -1.68 -16.11
CA VAL A 81 -1.49 -0.83 -16.02
C VAL A 81 -1.57 0.29 -17.05
N LEU A 82 -1.53 1.54 -16.58
CA LEU A 82 -1.60 2.73 -17.42
C LEU A 82 -0.53 3.72 -16.98
N GLY A 83 0.63 3.69 -17.64
CA GLY A 83 1.74 4.59 -17.34
C GLY A 83 2.16 4.52 -15.88
N ASP A 84 2.00 5.62 -15.15
CA ASP A 84 2.37 5.78 -13.74
C ASP A 84 1.40 5.09 -12.77
N SER A 85 0.40 4.36 -13.26
CA SER A 85 -0.69 3.83 -12.45
C SER A 85 -0.89 2.33 -12.68
N TYR A 86 -1.06 1.58 -11.60
CA TYR A 86 -1.35 0.15 -11.59
C TYR A 86 -2.62 -0.09 -10.77
N SER A 87 -3.67 -0.60 -11.40
CA SER A 87 -4.96 -0.81 -10.75
C SER A 87 -5.35 -2.29 -10.74
N ILE A 88 -5.93 -2.72 -9.63
CA ILE A 88 -6.49 -4.06 -9.43
C ILE A 88 -7.97 -3.86 -9.17
N THR A 89 -8.83 -4.31 -10.08
CA THR A 89 -10.28 -4.03 -10.05
C THR A 89 -11.04 -4.85 -9.00
N ALA A 90 -10.50 -6.02 -8.65
CA ALA A 90 -11.01 -6.87 -7.58
C ALA A 90 -9.86 -7.71 -7.00
N VAL A 91 -9.44 -7.41 -5.78
CA VAL A 91 -8.28 -8.02 -5.13
C VAL A 91 -8.55 -9.47 -4.70
N THR A 92 -7.62 -10.38 -5.02
CA THR A 92 -7.60 -11.77 -4.54
C THR A 92 -6.35 -12.04 -3.72
N ARG A 93 -6.24 -13.22 -3.09
CA ARG A 93 -5.04 -13.58 -2.28
C ARG A 93 -3.76 -13.61 -3.10
N GLU A 94 -3.85 -13.90 -4.40
CA GLU A 94 -2.69 -13.97 -5.29
C GLU A 94 -2.10 -12.58 -5.59
N ASP A 95 -2.86 -11.51 -5.33
CA ASP A 95 -2.43 -10.14 -5.51
C ASP A 95 -1.52 -9.65 -4.37
N ALA A 96 -1.50 -10.35 -3.23
CA ALA A 96 -0.60 -10.03 -2.15
C ALA A 96 0.87 -10.12 -2.61
N GLY A 97 1.69 -9.16 -2.17
CA GLY A 97 3.10 -9.15 -2.55
C GLY A 97 3.73 -7.76 -2.52
N SER A 98 4.88 -7.68 -3.17
CA SER A 98 5.74 -6.50 -3.16
C SER A 98 5.77 -5.85 -4.55
N TYR A 99 5.36 -4.59 -4.63
CA TYR A 99 5.26 -3.84 -5.88
C TYR A 99 6.34 -2.77 -5.96
N GLN A 100 6.97 -2.65 -7.12
CA GLN A 100 8.01 -1.66 -7.36
C GLN A 100 7.76 -0.97 -8.70
N CYS A 101 7.91 0.36 -8.72
CA CYS A 101 7.83 1.15 -9.94
C CYS A 101 9.23 1.41 -10.50
N GLN A 102 9.35 1.31 -11.81
CA GLN A 102 10.52 1.69 -12.60
C GLN A 102 10.17 2.92 -13.43
N ALA A 103 10.79 4.06 -13.16
CA ALA A 103 10.67 5.26 -13.97
C ALA A 103 11.89 5.39 -14.88
N ARG A 104 11.67 5.50 -16.19
CA ARG A 104 12.71 5.61 -17.21
C ARG A 104 12.59 6.92 -17.96
N ARG A 105 13.70 7.65 -18.03
CA ARG A 105 13.87 8.88 -18.83
C ARG A 105 14.72 8.57 -20.05
N CYS A 106 14.32 9.08 -21.22
CA CYS A 106 15.15 9.01 -22.42
C CYS A 106 15.96 10.31 -22.54
N ASP A 107 17.30 10.21 -22.47
CA ASP A 107 18.18 11.36 -22.68
C ASP A 107 18.51 11.56 -24.18
N SER A 108 18.89 12.79 -24.55
CA SER A 108 19.10 13.22 -25.95
C SER A 108 20.22 12.46 -26.68
N ASN A 109 21.06 11.71 -25.97
CA ASN A 109 22.11 10.85 -26.54
C ASN A 109 21.69 9.37 -26.66
N SER A 110 20.38 9.08 -26.67
CA SER A 110 19.79 7.73 -26.73
C SER A 110 20.10 6.79 -25.55
N SER A 111 20.72 7.29 -24.47
CA SER A 111 20.84 6.58 -23.20
C SER A 111 19.56 6.74 -22.38
N SER A 112 18.92 5.63 -22.01
CA SER A 112 17.82 5.64 -21.06
C SER A 112 18.34 5.52 -19.63
N VAL A 113 17.99 6.47 -18.76
CA VAL A 113 18.30 6.40 -17.32
C VAL A 113 17.09 5.83 -16.59
N GLU A 114 17.33 4.86 -15.70
CA GLU A 114 16.29 4.16 -14.95
C GLU A 114 16.39 4.44 -13.45
N PHE A 115 15.24 4.67 -12.83
CA PHE A 115 15.10 4.91 -11.41
C PHE A 115 14.07 3.93 -10.85
N LEU A 116 14.45 3.23 -9.79
CA LEU A 116 13.56 2.30 -9.09
C LEU A 116 13.01 2.96 -7.84
N SER A 117 11.73 2.74 -7.58
CA SER A 117 11.09 3.14 -6.33
C SER A 117 11.51 2.21 -5.19
N GLN A 118 11.23 2.63 -3.96
CA GLN A 118 11.11 1.70 -2.85
C GLN A 118 9.94 0.74 -3.09
N THR A 119 10.00 -0.44 -2.49
CA THR A 119 8.97 -1.47 -2.61
C THR A 119 7.76 -1.10 -1.74
N ALA A 120 6.57 -1.09 -2.35
CA ALA A 120 5.30 -0.99 -1.64
C ALA A 120 4.74 -2.40 -1.40
N THR A 121 4.45 -2.75 -0.15
CA THR A 121 3.86 -4.04 0.21
C THR A 121 2.35 -3.97 0.19
N LEU A 122 1.71 -4.89 -0.52
CA LEU A 122 0.26 -5.08 -0.54
C LEU A 122 -0.08 -6.31 0.30
N SER A 123 -0.71 -6.09 1.45
CA SER A 123 -1.26 -7.11 2.33
C SER A 123 -2.75 -7.32 2.04
N VAL A 124 -3.14 -8.57 1.82
CA VAL A 124 -4.54 -8.92 1.55
C VAL A 124 -5.13 -9.65 2.76
N SER A 125 -6.26 -9.14 3.25
CA SER A 125 -7.02 -9.69 4.38
C SER A 125 -8.43 -10.05 3.96
N GLU A 126 -9.11 -10.86 4.75
CA GLU A 126 -10.54 -11.09 4.58
C GLU A 126 -11.36 -9.89 5.07
N LEU A 127 -12.57 -9.73 4.53
CA LEU A 127 -13.44 -8.58 4.77
C LEU A 127 -13.77 -8.46 6.27
N PRO A 128 -13.55 -7.31 6.93
CA PRO A 128 -13.95 -7.12 8.31
C PRO A 128 -15.46 -6.85 8.37
N SER A 129 -16.17 -7.56 9.25
CA SER A 129 -17.62 -7.43 9.41
C SER A 129 -18.09 -6.08 9.98
N ALA A 130 -17.19 -5.27 10.55
CA ALA A 130 -17.56 -4.15 11.42
C ALA A 130 -17.47 -2.73 10.80
N SER A 131 -16.90 -2.57 9.60
CA SER A 131 -16.59 -1.24 9.02
C SER A 131 -16.88 -1.16 7.51
N LEU A 132 -18.09 -1.55 7.11
CA LEU A 132 -18.50 -1.61 5.71
C LEU A 132 -19.15 -0.30 5.24
N LEU A 133 -18.55 0.33 4.23
CA LEU A 133 -19.18 1.35 3.41
C LEU A 133 -20.38 0.74 2.69
N THR A 134 -21.50 1.47 2.65
CA THR A 134 -22.73 1.05 1.98
C THR A 134 -22.97 1.89 0.73
N LEU A 135 -23.39 1.25 -0.36
CA LEU A 135 -23.70 1.89 -1.63
C LEU A 135 -25.16 1.62 -2.00
N THR A 136 -25.92 2.68 -2.28
CA THR A 136 -27.34 2.59 -2.67
C THR A 136 -27.59 3.31 -3.99
N PRO A 137 -28.04 2.61 -5.05
CA PRO A 137 -28.19 1.16 -5.16
C PRO A 137 -26.84 0.43 -5.11
N SER A 138 -26.83 -0.86 -4.74
CA SER A 138 -25.61 -1.68 -4.64
C SER A 138 -25.07 -2.07 -6.03
N THR A 139 -24.50 -1.10 -6.74
CA THR A 139 -23.88 -1.27 -8.07
C THR A 139 -22.64 -0.41 -8.23
N ARG A 140 -21.61 -0.91 -8.93
CA ARG A 140 -20.38 -0.15 -9.23
C ARG A 140 -20.51 0.76 -10.45
N GLN A 141 -21.48 0.50 -11.32
CA GLN A 141 -21.67 1.24 -12.57
C GLN A 141 -22.99 2.01 -12.58
N PHE A 142 -22.92 3.25 -13.01
CA PHE A 142 -24.06 4.16 -13.15
C PHE A 142 -24.05 4.82 -14.53
N PHE A 143 -25.23 5.10 -15.06
CA PHE A 143 -25.33 6.07 -16.16
C PHE A 143 -25.23 7.49 -15.61
N ARG A 144 -24.79 8.42 -16.46
CA ARG A 144 -24.94 9.85 -16.19
C ARG A 144 -26.37 10.17 -15.74
N GLU A 145 -26.50 11.14 -14.83
CA GLU A 145 -27.78 11.60 -14.25
C GLU A 145 -28.48 10.60 -13.30
N GLU A 146 -28.00 9.36 -13.16
CA GLU A 146 -28.51 8.45 -12.14
C GLU A 146 -28.10 8.93 -10.74
N ARG A 147 -28.96 8.70 -9.74
CA ARG A 147 -28.68 9.05 -8.35
C ARG A 147 -28.09 7.86 -7.62
N PHE A 148 -27.06 8.11 -6.81
CA PHE A 148 -26.50 7.13 -5.92
C PHE A 148 -26.10 7.74 -4.59
N THR A 149 -26.08 6.93 -3.55
CA THR A 149 -25.71 7.32 -2.19
C THR A 149 -24.57 6.46 -1.71
N VAL A 150 -23.53 7.10 -1.18
CA VAL A 150 -22.44 6.45 -0.45
C VAL A 150 -22.59 6.77 1.02
N GLN A 151 -22.61 5.74 1.87
CA GLN A 151 -22.77 5.88 3.31
C GLN A 151 -21.63 5.20 4.06
N CYS A 152 -21.04 5.92 4.99
CA CYS A 152 -20.03 5.43 5.91
C CYS A 152 -20.65 4.68 7.09
N PRO A 153 -19.90 3.77 7.72
CA PRO A 153 -20.33 3.13 8.96
C PRO A 153 -20.71 4.16 10.03
N VAL A 154 -21.72 3.86 10.83
CA VAL A 154 -22.08 4.70 11.99
C VAL A 154 -21.03 4.48 13.08
N SER A 155 -20.40 5.54 13.56
CA SER A 155 -19.47 5.42 14.70
C SER A 155 -20.25 5.15 15.98
N GLN A 156 -19.84 4.13 16.74
CA GLN A 156 -20.47 3.78 18.02
C GLN A 156 -20.07 4.74 19.15
N THR A 157 -19.04 5.58 18.95
CA THR A 157 -18.57 6.54 19.94
C THR A 157 -18.72 7.97 19.43
N ASN A 158 -18.96 8.92 20.34
CA ASN A 158 -19.05 10.35 20.04
C ASN A 158 -17.69 10.99 19.63
N SER A 159 -16.67 10.17 19.36
CA SER A 159 -15.38 10.63 18.83
C SER A 159 -15.50 10.84 17.31
N SER A 160 -14.59 11.61 16.72
CA SER A 160 -14.73 12.17 15.36
C SER A 160 -15.19 11.16 14.29
N GLY A 161 -16.41 11.36 13.79
CA GLY A 161 -17.05 10.47 12.82
C GLY A 161 -16.28 10.24 11.52
N TRP A 162 -16.62 9.13 10.87
CA TRP A 162 -16.09 8.73 9.56
C TRP A 162 -16.24 9.84 8.52
N ARG A 163 -15.20 10.05 7.72
CA ARG A 163 -15.22 10.98 6.59
C ARG A 163 -15.15 10.22 5.28
N LEU A 164 -16.10 10.47 4.39
CA LEU A 164 -16.03 9.93 3.04
C LEU A 164 -14.89 10.59 2.27
N LYS A 165 -14.06 9.75 1.66
CA LYS A 165 -12.93 10.11 0.82
C LYS A 165 -13.19 9.65 -0.60
N HIS A 166 -12.68 10.42 -1.56
CA HIS A 166 -12.78 10.12 -2.98
C HIS A 166 -11.48 10.40 -3.69
N PHE A 167 -11.02 9.41 -4.44
CA PHE A 167 -9.88 9.51 -5.32
C PHE A 167 -10.38 9.41 -6.77
N PRO A 168 -10.41 10.52 -7.53
CA PRO A 168 -10.90 10.52 -8.91
C PRO A 168 -9.99 9.69 -9.84
N PRO A 169 -10.50 9.21 -10.98
CA PRO A 169 -9.68 8.57 -11.99
C PRO A 169 -8.58 9.51 -12.45
N ILE A 170 -7.40 8.95 -12.69
CA ILE A 170 -6.26 9.68 -13.25
C ILE A 170 -6.52 9.81 -14.75
N SER A 171 -7.40 10.73 -15.16
CA SER A 171 -7.49 11.15 -16.56
C SER A 171 -6.19 11.88 -16.90
N GLY A 172 -5.50 11.48 -17.97
CA GLY A 172 -4.23 12.07 -18.44
C GLY A 172 -4.25 13.58 -18.76
N VAL A 173 -5.36 14.26 -18.49
CA VAL A 173 -5.49 15.71 -18.48
C VAL A 173 -5.67 16.14 -17.03
N ARG A 174 -4.59 16.63 -16.41
CA ARG A 174 -4.71 17.38 -15.15
C ARG A 174 -5.62 18.57 -15.43
N PRO A 175 -6.77 18.73 -14.75
CA PRO A 175 -7.46 20.01 -14.77
C PRO A 175 -6.45 21.04 -14.25
N ARG A 176 -6.35 22.21 -14.88
CA ARG A 176 -5.68 23.36 -14.26
C ARG A 176 -6.39 23.60 -12.93
N VAL A 177 -5.77 23.16 -11.84
CA VAL A 177 -6.22 23.46 -10.48
C VAL A 177 -6.15 24.98 -10.36
N SER A 178 -7.30 25.63 -10.29
CA SER A 178 -7.38 27.02 -9.88
C SER A 178 -6.89 27.09 -8.44
N ASN A 179 -5.69 27.64 -8.26
CA ASN A 179 -5.15 28.27 -7.06
C ASN A 179 -5.92 28.01 -5.74
N THR A 180 -5.86 26.77 -5.26
CA THR A 180 -6.09 26.43 -3.86
C THR A 180 -5.12 25.32 -3.50
N ASP A 181 -4.18 25.66 -2.62
CA ASP A 181 -3.15 24.86 -1.94
C ASP A 181 -2.49 23.68 -2.69
N PRO A 182 -1.16 23.74 -2.96
CA PRO A 182 -0.38 22.65 -3.55
C PRO A 182 -0.21 21.42 -2.64
N TYR A 183 -0.92 21.33 -1.51
CA TYR A 183 -0.85 20.21 -0.54
C TYR A 183 -2.14 19.37 -0.44
N SER A 184 -3.13 19.59 -1.31
CA SER A 184 -4.30 18.71 -1.34
C SER A 184 -3.92 17.36 -1.96
N LEU A 185 -3.60 16.36 -1.11
CA LEU A 185 -3.48 14.97 -1.55
C LEU A 185 -4.73 14.58 -2.36
N PRO A 186 -4.59 13.84 -3.48
CA PRO A 186 -5.73 13.26 -4.17
C PRO A 186 -6.49 12.35 -3.19
N GLY A 187 -7.78 12.62 -2.95
CA GLY A 187 -8.49 12.07 -1.78
C GLY A 187 -9.33 13.08 -0.99
N GLY A 188 -9.90 14.11 -1.65
CA GLY A 188 -10.65 15.17 -0.99
C GLY A 188 -11.89 14.66 -0.24
N ALA A 189 -12.31 15.38 0.80
CA ALA A 189 -13.61 15.13 1.42
C ALA A 189 -14.71 15.56 0.44
N VAL A 190 -15.67 14.68 0.17
CA VAL A 190 -16.63 14.88 -0.93
C VAL A 190 -17.87 15.67 -0.49
N CYS A 191 -18.29 15.50 0.75
CA CYS A 191 -19.47 16.16 1.28
C CYS A 191 -19.09 17.41 2.07
N ALA A 192 -19.77 18.52 1.75
CA ALA A 192 -19.73 19.73 2.56
C ALA A 192 -20.40 19.43 3.91
N GLY A 193 -19.59 19.15 4.94
CA GLY A 193 -20.05 18.85 6.29
C GLY A 193 -19.69 17.44 6.77
N ARG A 194 -19.87 17.20 8.08
CA ARG A 194 -19.53 15.96 8.80
C ARG A 194 -20.59 14.85 8.57
N SER A 195 -21.09 14.74 7.34
CA SER A 195 -22.16 13.78 6.99
C SER A 195 -21.57 12.39 6.74
N ASP A 196 -22.14 11.40 7.41
CA ASP A 196 -21.90 9.96 7.20
C ASP A 196 -22.52 9.47 5.88
N ARG A 197 -23.46 10.22 5.30
CA ARG A 197 -24.17 9.89 4.08
C ARG A 197 -24.02 10.99 3.03
N CYS A 198 -23.67 10.58 1.82
CA CYS A 198 -23.42 11.45 0.68
C CYS A 198 -24.25 11.02 -0.53
N GLU A 199 -25.08 11.94 -1.04
CA GLU A 199 -25.89 11.70 -2.24
C GLU A 199 -25.27 12.41 -3.44
N PHE A 200 -25.22 11.69 -4.56
CA PHE A 200 -24.63 12.14 -5.82
C PHE A 200 -25.64 12.03 -6.95
N THR A 201 -25.54 12.97 -7.89
CA THR A 201 -26.10 12.82 -9.24
C THR A 201 -24.94 12.51 -10.16
N ALA A 202 -24.94 11.34 -10.77
CA ALA A 202 -23.79 10.78 -11.48
C ALA A 202 -23.33 11.68 -12.64
N ASP A 203 -22.10 12.15 -12.53
CA ASP A 203 -21.34 12.88 -13.55
C ASP A 203 -19.92 12.31 -13.64
N SER A 204 -19.19 12.65 -14.71
CA SER A 204 -17.81 12.26 -14.95
C SER A 204 -16.89 12.48 -13.73
N GLY A 205 -17.08 13.59 -12.99
CA GLY A 205 -16.33 13.91 -11.77
C GLY A 205 -16.61 12.98 -10.58
N ASN A 206 -17.68 12.18 -10.60
CA ASN A 206 -18.00 11.21 -9.55
C ASN A 206 -17.43 9.80 -9.81
N SER A 207 -16.77 9.58 -10.95
CA SER A 207 -16.03 8.32 -11.12
C SER A 207 -14.84 8.30 -10.16
N GLY A 208 -14.42 7.12 -9.71
CA GLY A 208 -13.22 6.96 -8.89
C GLY A 208 -13.41 6.05 -7.69
N LEU A 209 -12.39 6.00 -6.84
CA LEU A 209 -12.34 5.16 -5.65
C LEU A 209 -12.93 5.90 -4.44
N TYR A 210 -13.83 5.24 -3.72
CA TYR A 210 -14.51 5.74 -2.53
C TYR A 210 -14.20 4.87 -1.32
N TRP A 211 -13.90 5.50 -0.18
CA TRP A 211 -13.73 4.83 1.12
C TRP A 211 -14.04 5.80 2.25
N CYS A 212 -14.31 5.27 3.45
CA CYS A 212 -14.48 6.08 4.65
C CYS A 212 -13.21 6.03 5.48
N GLN A 213 -12.79 7.17 6.02
CA GLN A 213 -11.64 7.31 6.91
C GLN A 213 -12.09 7.84 8.27
N GLY A 214 -11.79 7.10 9.33
CA GLY A 214 -12.02 7.49 10.72
C GLY A 214 -10.74 7.40 11.55
N ALA A 215 -10.86 7.66 12.86
CA ALA A 215 -9.76 7.47 13.81
C ALA A 215 -9.36 5.99 13.96
N GLU A 216 -10.32 5.08 13.79
CA GLU A 216 -10.14 3.62 13.90
C GLU A 216 -9.51 3.00 12.64
N GLY A 217 -9.28 3.79 11.58
CA GLY A 217 -8.72 3.32 10.31
C GLY A 217 -9.62 3.65 9.12
N ARG A 218 -9.65 2.77 8.12
CA ARG A 218 -10.47 2.93 6.92
C ARG A 218 -11.53 1.84 6.80
N SER A 219 -12.65 2.17 6.18
CA SER A 219 -13.63 1.17 5.73
C SER A 219 -13.09 0.40 4.53
N ASN A 220 -13.89 -0.55 4.05
CA ASN A 220 -13.67 -1.06 2.70
C ASN A 220 -13.82 0.04 1.63
N ALA A 221 -13.25 -0.21 0.46
CA ALA A 221 -13.25 0.70 -0.68
C ALA A 221 -13.98 0.12 -1.90
N VAL A 222 -14.63 1.00 -2.65
CA VAL A 222 -15.36 0.67 -3.87
C VAL A 222 -14.98 1.64 -4.98
N TYR A 223 -14.75 1.12 -6.18
CA TYR A 223 -14.55 1.94 -7.37
C TYR A 223 -15.87 2.11 -8.11
N ILE A 224 -16.28 3.36 -8.31
CA ILE A 224 -17.51 3.73 -9.01
C ILE A 224 -17.14 4.25 -10.40
N THR A 225 -17.88 3.79 -11.41
CA THR A 225 -17.74 4.24 -12.80
C THR A 225 -19.04 4.86 -13.28
N VAL A 226 -18.96 6.11 -13.74
CA VAL A 226 -20.06 6.79 -14.42
C VAL A 226 -19.86 6.68 -15.93
N SER A 227 -20.81 6.06 -16.61
CA SER A 227 -20.76 5.82 -18.06
C SER A 227 -21.59 6.82 -18.85
N TYR A 228 -21.02 7.28 -19.97
CA TYR A 228 -21.71 8.01 -21.04
C TYR A 228 -21.93 7.12 -22.27
N GLY A 229 -21.65 5.81 -22.15
CA GLY A 229 -21.83 4.83 -23.21
C GLY A 229 -23.29 4.51 -23.49
N ALA A 230 -23.52 3.60 -24.43
CA ALA A 230 -24.87 3.17 -24.81
C ALA A 230 -25.44 2.05 -23.89
N ILE A 231 -24.58 1.32 -23.19
CA ILE A 231 -24.92 0.13 -22.42
C ILE A 231 -23.99 0.02 -21.20
N ILE A 232 -24.50 -0.42 -20.06
CA ILE A 232 -23.73 -0.74 -18.85
C ILE A 232 -24.19 -2.06 -18.25
N LEU A 233 -23.28 -2.71 -17.51
CA LEU A 233 -23.58 -3.87 -16.69
C LEU A 233 -23.49 -3.47 -15.21
N LYS A 234 -24.61 -3.59 -14.49
CA LYS A 234 -24.67 -3.39 -13.05
C LYS A 234 -24.47 -4.73 -12.35
N THR A 235 -23.36 -4.83 -11.62
CA THR A 235 -23.02 -5.94 -10.73
C THR A 235 -23.03 -5.46 -9.28
N PRO A 236 -23.24 -6.35 -8.29
CA PRO A 236 -23.18 -5.99 -6.88
C PRO A 236 -21.90 -5.20 -6.51
N ALA A 237 -22.05 -4.20 -5.64
CA ALA A 237 -20.94 -3.35 -5.24
C ALA A 237 -19.85 -4.08 -4.44
N PHE A 238 -20.25 -5.10 -3.68
CA PHE A 238 -19.39 -5.85 -2.75
C PHE A 238 -19.39 -7.34 -3.10
N PRO A 239 -18.42 -8.11 -2.58
CA PRO A 239 -18.40 -9.56 -2.74
C PRO A 239 -19.71 -10.22 -2.34
N VAL A 240 -20.12 -11.19 -3.15
CA VAL A 240 -21.31 -12.00 -2.92
C VAL A 240 -20.90 -13.30 -2.24
N PHE A 241 -21.79 -13.90 -1.45
CA PHE A 241 -21.50 -15.14 -0.75
C PHE A 241 -22.12 -16.33 -1.48
N GLU A 242 -21.53 -17.52 -1.29
CA GLU A 242 -22.16 -18.75 -1.75
C GLU A 242 -23.56 -18.91 -1.17
N GLY A 243 -24.51 -19.36 -1.98
CA GLY A 243 -25.93 -19.43 -1.61
C GLY A 243 -26.71 -18.14 -1.82
N ASP A 244 -26.06 -17.01 -2.11
CA ASP A 244 -26.79 -15.76 -2.35
C ASP A 244 -27.53 -15.78 -3.70
N LYS A 245 -28.65 -15.06 -3.75
CA LYS A 245 -29.36 -14.73 -4.99
C LYS A 245 -28.84 -13.41 -5.54
N VAL A 246 -28.20 -13.44 -6.71
CA VAL A 246 -27.59 -12.27 -7.35
C VAL A 246 -28.31 -11.94 -8.65
N VAL A 247 -28.57 -10.65 -8.88
CA VAL A 247 -29.17 -10.16 -10.12
C VAL A 247 -28.18 -9.24 -10.82
N LEU A 248 -27.71 -9.66 -11.99
CA LEU A 248 -26.92 -8.85 -12.90
C LEU A 248 -27.89 -8.08 -13.81
N VAL A 249 -27.68 -6.78 -13.95
CA VAL A 249 -28.59 -5.93 -14.73
C VAL A 249 -27.85 -5.29 -15.89
N CYS A 250 -28.23 -5.66 -17.10
CA CYS A 250 -27.79 -4.98 -18.31
C CYS A 250 -28.77 -3.85 -18.61
N GLN A 251 -28.26 -2.63 -18.70
CA GLN A 251 -29.09 -1.44 -18.91
C GLN A 251 -28.61 -0.70 -20.15
N TYR A 252 -29.54 -0.44 -21.07
CA TYR A 252 -29.31 0.41 -22.23
C TYR A 252 -29.67 1.86 -21.93
N TRP A 253 -28.90 2.79 -22.46
CA TRP A 253 -29.24 4.22 -22.43
C TRP A 253 -30.47 4.49 -23.30
N VAL A 254 -30.44 3.97 -24.53
CA VAL A 254 -31.55 3.99 -25.51
C VAL A 254 -31.79 2.56 -26.00
N SER A 255 -33.04 2.12 -25.99
CA SER A 255 -33.45 0.81 -26.47
C SER A 255 -33.43 0.74 -28.00
N ASN A 256 -32.37 0.18 -28.57
CA ASN A 256 -32.24 -0.11 -30.00
C ASN A 256 -31.65 -1.52 -30.23
N HIS A 257 -32.11 -2.48 -29.43
CA HIS A 257 -31.71 -3.87 -29.53
C HIS A 257 -32.96 -4.75 -29.61
N SER A 258 -32.83 -5.93 -30.20
CA SER A 258 -33.87 -6.98 -30.29
C SER A 258 -33.58 -8.19 -29.40
N LYS A 259 -32.34 -8.28 -28.91
CA LYS A 259 -31.81 -9.39 -28.13
C LYS A 259 -30.55 -8.92 -27.40
N THR A 260 -30.40 -9.37 -26.16
CA THR A 260 -29.25 -9.09 -25.30
C THR A 260 -28.62 -10.40 -24.84
N THR A 261 -27.30 -10.50 -24.99
CA THR A 261 -26.52 -11.66 -24.57
C THR A 261 -25.59 -11.26 -23.42
N PHE A 262 -25.58 -12.05 -22.35
CA PHE A 262 -24.64 -11.97 -21.24
C PHE A 262 -23.52 -12.97 -21.46
N PHE A 263 -22.29 -12.52 -21.24
CA PHE A 263 -21.09 -13.32 -21.35
C PHE A 263 -20.45 -13.48 -19.98
N LYS A 264 -19.87 -14.66 -19.72
CA LYS A 264 -19.05 -14.97 -18.55
C LYS A 264 -17.71 -15.50 -19.05
N ASN A 265 -16.61 -14.85 -18.65
CA ASN A 265 -15.25 -15.21 -19.08
C ASN A 265 -15.13 -15.36 -20.61
N GLY A 266 -15.79 -14.46 -21.35
CA GLY A 266 -15.83 -14.45 -22.82
C GLY A 266 -16.80 -15.45 -23.47
N ALA A 267 -17.36 -16.40 -22.73
CA ALA A 267 -18.34 -17.35 -23.24
C ALA A 267 -19.78 -16.85 -23.07
N GLU A 268 -20.66 -17.14 -24.04
CA GLU A 268 -22.10 -16.86 -23.89
C GLU A 268 -22.66 -17.66 -22.72
N ASN A 269 -23.37 -16.96 -21.82
CA ASN A 269 -23.90 -17.55 -20.59
C ASN A 269 -25.44 -17.50 -20.55
N PHE A 270 -26.01 -16.34 -20.86
CA PHE A 270 -27.46 -16.13 -20.85
C PHE A 270 -27.88 -15.21 -21.98
N THR A 271 -29.06 -15.45 -22.54
CA THR A 271 -29.59 -14.65 -23.64
C THR A 271 -31.06 -14.35 -23.38
N SER A 272 -31.44 -13.09 -23.55
CA SER A 272 -32.82 -12.65 -23.44
C SER A 272 -33.28 -11.99 -24.74
N PRO A 273 -34.38 -12.48 -25.36
CA PRO A 273 -35.02 -11.78 -26.47
C PRO A 273 -35.84 -10.60 -25.94
N GLY A 274 -35.89 -9.50 -26.69
CA GLY A 274 -36.66 -8.31 -26.31
C GLY A 274 -35.91 -7.02 -26.61
N SER A 275 -36.64 -5.92 -26.51
CA SER A 275 -36.12 -4.54 -26.68
C SER A 275 -36.21 -3.74 -25.38
N ASP A 276 -36.45 -4.42 -24.25
CA ASP A 276 -36.56 -3.80 -22.95
C ASP A 276 -35.28 -3.04 -22.59
N ARG A 277 -35.41 -1.83 -22.07
CA ARG A 277 -34.24 -1.02 -21.70
C ARG A 277 -33.39 -1.67 -20.59
N VAL A 278 -34.00 -2.53 -19.77
CA VAL A 278 -33.38 -3.16 -18.60
C VAL A 278 -33.59 -4.66 -18.68
N ILE A 279 -32.50 -5.41 -18.87
CA ILE A 279 -32.51 -6.87 -18.94
C ILE A 279 -31.82 -7.39 -17.69
N LYS A 280 -32.42 -8.38 -17.05
CA LYS A 280 -31.92 -8.96 -15.79
C LYS A 280 -31.55 -10.41 -16.01
N MET A 281 -30.36 -10.78 -15.55
CA MET A 281 -29.92 -12.16 -15.40
C MET A 281 -29.86 -12.47 -13.91
N THR A 282 -30.45 -13.59 -13.48
CA THR A 282 -30.49 -13.97 -12.06
C THR A 282 -29.67 -15.24 -11.85
N LEU A 283 -28.78 -15.21 -10.86
CA LEU A 283 -28.09 -16.36 -10.29
C LEU A 283 -28.82 -16.68 -8.98
N GLU A 284 -29.54 -17.80 -8.92
CA GLU A 284 -30.38 -18.14 -7.76
C GLU A 284 -29.59 -18.71 -6.59
N ASN A 285 -28.52 -19.45 -6.87
CA ASN A 285 -27.66 -20.07 -5.87
C ASN A 285 -26.20 -19.91 -6.32
N VAL A 286 -25.57 -18.83 -5.89
CA VAL A 286 -24.18 -18.51 -6.25
C VAL A 286 -23.22 -19.56 -5.70
N THR A 287 -22.27 -19.99 -6.55
CA THR A 287 -21.17 -20.89 -6.20
C THR A 287 -19.82 -20.26 -6.53
N GLN A 288 -18.71 -20.83 -6.06
CA GLN A 288 -17.38 -20.37 -6.47
C GLN A 288 -17.19 -20.37 -8.00
N GLU A 289 -17.87 -21.25 -8.74
CA GLU A 289 -17.79 -21.28 -10.21
C GLU A 289 -18.38 -20.01 -10.85
N ASP A 290 -19.29 -19.32 -10.18
CA ASP A 290 -19.90 -18.06 -10.63
C ASP A 290 -18.96 -16.85 -10.52
N GLU A 291 -17.80 -17.01 -9.92
CA GLU A 291 -16.77 -15.98 -9.95
C GLU A 291 -16.21 -15.81 -11.38
N GLY A 292 -16.14 -14.57 -11.85
CA GLY A 292 -15.66 -14.30 -13.21
C GLY A 292 -15.91 -12.90 -13.73
N PHE A 293 -15.46 -12.67 -14.96
CA PHE A 293 -15.75 -11.46 -15.72
C PHE A 293 -17.09 -11.60 -16.43
N TYR A 294 -17.98 -10.65 -16.18
CA TYR A 294 -19.26 -10.54 -16.86
C TYR A 294 -19.30 -9.31 -17.74
N LYS A 295 -19.94 -9.45 -18.91
CA LYS A 295 -20.37 -8.33 -19.76
C LYS A 295 -21.69 -8.66 -20.44
N CYS A 296 -22.37 -7.65 -20.97
CA CYS A 296 -23.50 -7.84 -21.85
C CYS A 296 -23.30 -7.12 -23.19
N ALA A 297 -23.89 -7.67 -24.26
CA ALA A 297 -23.83 -7.09 -25.60
C ALA A 297 -25.18 -7.19 -26.34
N SER A 298 -25.36 -6.30 -27.32
CA SER A 298 -26.45 -6.41 -28.31
C SER A 298 -26.22 -7.58 -29.28
N GLN A 299 -27.28 -8.00 -29.95
CA GLN A 299 -27.26 -9.08 -30.95
C GLN A 299 -26.16 -8.94 -32.03
N ASP A 300 -25.87 -7.72 -32.45
CA ASP A 300 -24.88 -7.40 -33.48
C ASP A 300 -23.50 -7.05 -32.92
N SER A 301 -23.31 -7.19 -31.61
CA SER A 301 -22.09 -6.82 -30.86
C SER A 301 -21.63 -5.37 -31.11
N LYS A 302 -22.50 -4.49 -31.62
CA LYS A 302 -22.15 -3.07 -31.80
C LYS A 302 -22.17 -2.30 -30.50
N MET A 303 -22.98 -2.75 -29.53
CA MET A 303 -23.04 -2.18 -28.19
C MET A 303 -22.59 -3.24 -27.20
N GLU A 304 -21.44 -3.02 -26.56
CA GLU A 304 -20.91 -3.89 -25.50
C GLU A 304 -20.71 -3.08 -24.22
N SER A 305 -21.08 -3.67 -23.08
CA SER A 305 -20.78 -3.09 -21.79
C SER A 305 -19.31 -3.30 -21.42
N PRO A 306 -18.72 -2.42 -20.59
CA PRO A 306 -17.46 -2.73 -19.93
C PRO A 306 -17.55 -4.06 -19.16
N GLU A 307 -16.45 -4.81 -19.11
CA GLU A 307 -16.35 -6.03 -18.31
C GLU A 307 -16.29 -5.69 -16.80
N ALA A 308 -16.97 -6.49 -15.99
CA ALA A 308 -17.00 -6.35 -14.54
C ALA A 308 -16.72 -7.70 -13.88
N TRP A 309 -15.79 -7.72 -12.92
CA TRP A 309 -15.54 -8.90 -12.10
C TRP A 309 -16.65 -9.06 -11.04
N LEU A 310 -17.18 -10.27 -10.91
CA LEU A 310 -18.09 -10.67 -9.83
C LEU A 310 -17.31 -11.51 -8.81
N PRO A 311 -16.87 -10.93 -7.67
CA PRO A 311 -16.14 -11.69 -6.66
C PRO A 311 -17.09 -12.52 -5.80
N VAL A 312 -16.79 -13.82 -5.64
CA VAL A 312 -17.54 -14.75 -4.79
C VAL A 312 -16.71 -15.13 -3.58
N SER A 313 -17.33 -15.13 -2.40
CA SER A 313 -16.70 -15.48 -1.13
C SER A 313 -17.37 -16.71 -0.50
N PRO A 314 -16.59 -17.72 -0.06
CA PRO A 314 -17.14 -18.98 0.46
C PRO A 314 -17.76 -18.86 1.85
N HIS A 315 -17.47 -17.79 2.62
CA HIS A 315 -17.89 -17.68 4.04
C HIS A 315 -18.56 -16.34 4.34
N ARG A 316 -19.82 -16.40 4.80
CA ARG A 316 -20.49 -15.28 5.47
C ARG A 316 -19.85 -15.16 6.85
N GLY A 317 -19.00 -14.15 7.05
CA GLY A 317 -18.21 -13.98 8.27
C GLY A 317 -19.05 -13.96 9.55
N ASN A 318 -19.26 -15.13 10.15
CA ASN A 318 -19.74 -15.31 11.52
C ASN A 318 -18.52 -15.57 12.42
N PHE A 319 -17.59 -14.62 12.47
CA PHE A 319 -16.62 -14.58 13.55
C PHE A 319 -17.32 -14.00 14.78
N THR A 320 -18.07 -14.87 15.47
CA THR A 320 -18.34 -14.63 16.88
C THR A 320 -16.98 -14.57 17.59
N SER A 321 -16.77 -13.53 18.37
CA SER A 321 -15.55 -13.31 19.13
C SER A 321 -15.37 -14.41 20.19
N THR A 322 -14.85 -15.56 19.80
CA THR A 322 -14.33 -16.59 20.70
C THR A 322 -13.45 -17.55 19.90
N ASP A 323 -12.31 -17.07 19.42
CA ASP A 323 -11.09 -17.88 19.44
C ASP A 323 -9.87 -16.95 19.34
N GLU A 324 -9.55 -16.28 20.44
CA GLU A 324 -8.14 -16.12 20.80
C GLU A 324 -7.59 -17.51 21.14
N ARG A 325 -7.43 -18.37 20.13
CA ARG A 325 -6.36 -19.35 20.14
C ARG A 325 -5.36 -18.89 19.14
N ALA A 326 -4.44 -18.07 19.68
CA ALA A 326 -3.08 -18.04 19.20
C ALA A 326 -2.66 -19.48 18.84
N ALA A 327 -2.49 -19.74 17.55
CA ALA A 327 -1.66 -20.83 17.09
C ALA A 327 -0.22 -20.49 17.46
N SER A 328 0.11 -20.57 18.75
CA SER A 328 1.48 -20.73 19.20
C SER A 328 1.91 -22.10 18.72
N ASN A 329 2.64 -22.14 17.61
CA ASN A 329 3.25 -23.35 17.11
C ASN A 329 4.30 -23.80 18.14
N SER A 330 3.88 -24.64 19.09
CA SER A 330 4.74 -25.27 20.09
C SER A 330 5.53 -26.37 19.40
N GLY A 331 6.65 -25.99 18.80
CA GLY A 331 7.55 -26.92 18.10
C GLY A 331 9.03 -26.65 18.35
N SER A 332 9.41 -25.83 19.34
CA SER A 332 10.81 -25.42 19.53
C SER A 332 11.31 -25.48 20.98
N GLY A 333 10.57 -26.13 21.90
CA GLY A 333 10.98 -26.28 23.30
C GLY A 333 11.82 -27.53 23.61
N LYS A 334 11.82 -28.55 22.75
CA LYS A 334 12.51 -29.83 23.02
C LYS A 334 13.89 -29.94 22.36
N TRP A 335 14.12 -29.30 21.21
CA TRP A 335 15.40 -29.36 20.50
C TRP A 335 16.46 -28.42 21.11
N VAL A 336 16.05 -27.31 21.72
CA VAL A 336 16.96 -26.37 22.39
C VAL A 336 17.55 -26.96 23.67
N ILE A 337 16.76 -27.72 24.45
CA ILE A 337 17.23 -28.36 25.69
C ILE A 337 18.19 -29.52 25.38
N VAL A 338 17.92 -30.31 24.34
CA VAL A 338 18.81 -31.40 23.91
C VAL A 338 20.11 -30.83 23.32
N SER A 339 20.04 -29.75 22.54
CA SER A 339 21.23 -29.10 21.97
C SER A 339 22.11 -28.43 23.05
N CYS A 340 21.52 -27.73 24.02
CA CYS A 340 22.26 -27.15 25.15
C CYS A 340 22.84 -28.22 26.09
N GLY A 341 22.14 -29.35 26.29
CA GLY A 341 22.64 -30.47 27.09
C GLY A 341 23.86 -31.15 26.46
N VAL A 342 23.86 -31.33 25.14
CA VAL A 342 25.00 -31.91 24.40
C VAL A 342 26.19 -30.94 24.39
N LEU A 343 25.95 -29.64 24.18
CA LEU A 343 27.01 -28.62 24.27
C LEU A 343 27.65 -28.56 25.66
N LEU A 344 26.87 -28.64 26.74
CA LEU A 344 27.41 -28.66 28.10
C LEU A 344 28.17 -29.96 28.41
N LEU A 345 27.73 -31.11 27.90
CA LEU A 345 28.43 -32.40 28.04
C LEU A 345 29.81 -32.41 27.39
N PHE A 346 30.04 -31.63 26.32
CA PHE A 346 31.36 -31.53 25.69
C PHE A 346 32.21 -30.36 26.22
N LEU A 347 31.60 -29.23 26.60
CA LEU A 347 32.35 -28.06 27.07
C LEU A 347 32.93 -28.24 28.49
N VAL A 348 32.24 -28.95 29.38
CA VAL A 348 32.72 -29.19 30.75
C VAL A 348 33.98 -30.07 30.79
N PRO A 349 34.08 -31.22 30.10
CA PRO A 349 35.31 -32.01 30.10
C PRO A 349 36.46 -31.30 29.37
N VAL A 350 36.19 -30.49 28.33
CA VAL A 350 37.23 -29.70 27.64
C VAL A 350 37.77 -28.59 28.54
N THR A 351 36.92 -27.90 29.30
CA THR A 351 37.37 -26.87 30.26
C THR A 351 38.10 -27.47 31.46
N VAL A 352 37.67 -28.63 31.96
CA VAL A 352 38.40 -29.37 33.00
C VAL A 352 39.75 -29.88 32.47
N TRP A 353 39.83 -30.36 31.23
CA TRP A 353 41.08 -30.78 30.59
C TRP A 353 42.04 -29.59 30.37
N LEU A 354 41.53 -28.45 29.92
CA LEU A 354 42.31 -27.22 29.77
C LEU A 354 42.83 -26.70 31.11
N LEU A 355 42.01 -26.74 32.17
CA LEU A 355 42.42 -26.35 33.53
C LEU A 355 43.43 -27.34 34.13
N HIS A 356 43.30 -28.63 33.84
CA HIS A 356 44.27 -29.64 34.26
C HIS A 356 45.61 -29.48 33.51
N HIS A 357 45.57 -29.14 32.22
CA HIS A 357 46.77 -28.85 31.42
C HIS A 357 47.45 -27.54 31.86
N TYR A 358 46.68 -26.51 32.21
CA TYR A 358 47.21 -25.26 32.77
C TYR A 358 47.80 -25.45 34.17
N ARG A 359 47.24 -26.36 34.98
CA ARG A 359 47.80 -26.76 36.28
C ARG A 359 49.03 -27.66 36.17
N PHE A 360 49.17 -28.42 35.08
CA PHE A 360 50.39 -29.19 34.82
C PHE A 360 51.54 -28.32 34.30
N CYS A 361 51.25 -27.19 33.65
CA CYS A 361 52.26 -26.21 33.21
C CYS A 361 52.81 -25.31 34.33
N THR A 362 52.18 -25.25 35.51
CA THR A 362 52.59 -24.33 36.60
C THR A 362 53.40 -24.99 37.72
N CYS A 363 53.74 -26.27 37.63
CA CYS A 363 54.44 -26.99 38.71
C CYS A 363 55.88 -27.46 38.40
N ARG A 364 56.54 -27.02 37.32
CA ARG A 364 57.99 -27.25 37.21
C ARG A 364 58.78 -26.03 36.72
N CYS A 365 59.53 -25.51 37.68
CA CYS A 365 60.80 -24.80 37.56
C CYS A 365 60.73 -23.26 37.47
N TRP A 366 60.79 -22.63 38.65
CA TRP A 366 61.78 -21.57 38.89
C TRP A 366 63.12 -22.26 39.27
N PRO A 367 64.31 -21.72 38.93
CA PRO A 367 64.86 -20.61 39.74
C PRO A 367 65.79 -19.60 39.02
N PHE A 368 66.03 -18.47 39.71
CA PHE A 368 67.23 -17.61 39.73
C PHE A 368 67.59 -16.81 38.44
N SER A 369 67.92 -15.51 38.43
CA SER A 369 68.56 -14.62 39.41
C SER A 369 68.18 -13.14 39.18
N LYS A 370 67.81 -12.47 40.28
CA LYS A 370 68.11 -11.09 40.72
C LYS A 370 68.88 -10.16 39.75
N GLU A 371 68.34 -8.96 39.51
CA GLU A 371 69.03 -7.68 39.78
C GLU A 371 68.04 -6.50 39.91
N ARG A 372 68.53 -5.36 40.38
CA ARG A 372 67.92 -4.38 41.28
C ARG A 372 67.36 -3.11 40.58
N LEU A 373 66.25 -2.59 41.11
CA LEU A 373 65.67 -1.22 41.08
C LEU A 373 66.12 -0.17 40.05
N GLN A 374 65.14 0.50 39.42
CA GLN A 374 64.94 1.94 39.59
C GLN A 374 63.48 2.34 39.38
N ALA A 375 62.96 3.15 40.32
CA ALA A 375 61.60 3.67 40.36
C ALA A 375 61.48 4.96 39.55
N VAL A 376 60.37 5.12 38.82
CA VAL A 376 59.89 6.41 38.30
C VAL A 376 58.39 6.47 38.55
N GLU A 377 57.96 7.47 39.33
CA GLU A 377 56.57 7.75 39.71
C GLU A 377 55.75 8.27 38.52
N LEU A 378 54.48 7.86 38.45
CA LEU A 378 53.45 8.51 37.61
C LEU A 378 52.66 9.54 38.45
N PRO A 379 52.24 10.67 37.85
CA PRO A 379 51.66 11.78 38.58
C PRO A 379 50.19 11.54 38.94
N ALA A 380 49.84 11.96 40.16
CA ALA A 380 48.47 12.08 40.64
C ALA A 380 47.75 13.26 39.96
N THR A 381 46.49 13.07 39.60
CA THR A 381 45.56 14.18 39.36
C THR A 381 44.53 14.25 40.47
N LYS A 382 44.36 15.48 40.94
CA LYS A 382 43.76 15.92 42.20
C LYS A 382 42.26 16.15 42.01
N GLN A 383 41.50 15.68 42.98
CA GLN A 383 40.08 15.94 43.18
C GLN A 383 39.94 17.32 43.84
N ASP A 384 39.03 18.16 43.32
CA ASP A 384 38.54 19.30 44.10
C ASP A 384 37.02 19.44 43.96
N VAL A 385 36.43 19.69 45.11
CA VAL A 385 35.01 19.78 45.42
C VAL A 385 34.67 21.26 45.42
N THR A 386 33.54 21.66 44.85
CA THR A 386 32.77 22.78 45.42
C THR A 386 31.27 22.55 45.22
N GLU A 387 30.63 22.45 46.38
CA GLU A 387 29.22 22.49 46.72
C GLU A 387 28.58 23.85 46.36
N VAL A 388 27.39 23.85 45.74
CA VAL A 388 26.39 24.93 45.92
C VAL A 388 24.95 24.36 45.78
N GLN A 389 24.34 24.12 46.94
CA GLN A 389 23.02 24.57 47.40
C GLN A 389 21.77 24.47 46.49
N TRP A 390 20.79 23.73 46.99
CA TRP A 390 19.41 23.63 46.53
C TRP A 390 18.59 24.88 46.89
N ASP A 391 17.68 25.29 46.01
CA ASP A 391 16.44 25.93 46.45
C ASP A 391 15.26 25.48 45.57
N LEU A 392 14.25 24.93 46.25
CA LEU A 392 12.93 24.55 45.74
C LEU A 392 11.98 25.68 46.10
N SER A 393 11.34 26.30 45.11
CA SER A 393 10.16 27.12 45.36
C SER A 393 9.06 26.80 44.35
N TRP A 394 8.01 26.21 44.90
CA TRP A 394 6.69 25.94 44.32
C TRP A 394 5.99 27.23 43.91
N MET A 395 5.19 27.21 42.84
CA MET A 395 3.88 27.87 42.84
C MET A 395 2.99 27.42 41.67
N GLU A 396 1.85 26.82 42.03
CA GLU A 396 0.58 26.92 41.31
C GLU A 396 0.24 28.39 40.98
N MET A 397 -0.45 28.66 39.87
CA MET A 397 -1.90 28.91 39.88
C MET A 397 -2.41 29.42 38.50
N SER A 398 -3.52 28.82 38.06
CA SER A 398 -4.72 29.35 37.37
C SER A 398 -4.70 30.61 36.48
N ASN A 399 -5.42 30.47 35.35
CA ASN A 399 -6.48 31.32 34.78
C ASN A 399 -6.43 32.86 34.92
N LEU A 400 -6.65 33.53 33.77
CA LEU A 400 -7.69 34.56 33.44
C LEU A 400 -7.13 35.48 32.32
N LEU A 401 -7.76 35.48 31.13
CA LEU A 401 -8.58 36.58 30.53
C LEU A 401 -7.75 37.85 30.19
N ASP A 402 -7.92 38.58 29.08
CA ASP A 402 -9.08 38.81 28.24
C ASP A 402 -8.71 39.67 27.00
N LYS A 403 -9.64 39.69 26.02
CA LYS A 403 -10.02 40.79 25.11
C LYS A 403 -8.98 41.58 24.31
N GLN A 404 -9.18 41.54 22.99
CA GLN A 404 -9.49 42.76 22.23
C GLN A 404 -10.68 42.50 21.30
N LEU A 405 -11.76 43.25 21.55
CA LEU A 405 -12.98 43.39 20.75
C LEU A 405 -12.76 44.39 19.61
N PHE A 406 -13.52 44.21 18.53
CA PHE A 406 -13.85 45.19 17.48
C PHE A 406 -14.36 46.53 18.05
N PRO A 407 -14.25 47.64 17.29
CA PRO A 407 -15.28 48.05 16.29
C PRO A 407 -14.61 48.49 14.97
N GLY A 408 -15.22 48.57 13.78
CA GLY A 408 -16.61 48.82 13.38
C GLY A 408 -16.60 50.04 12.44
N THR A 409 -16.79 49.80 11.13
CA THR A 409 -17.51 50.63 10.12
C THR A 409 -17.50 49.89 8.79
#